data_AF-A0A0Q5ZEC4-F1
#
_entry.id   AF-A0A0Q5ZEC4-F1
#
_cell.length_a   1.000
_cell.length_b   1.000
_cell.length_c   1.000
_cell.angle_alpha   90.00
_cell.angle_beta   90.00
_cell.angle_gamma   90.00
#
_symmetry.space_group_name_H-M   'P 1'
#
loop_
_entity.id
_entity.type
_entity.pdbx_description
1 polymer ?
#
loop_
_entity_poly.entity_id
_entity_poly.type
_entity_poly.pdbx_seq_one_letter_code
_entity_poly.pdbx_strand_id
1 'polypeptide(L)'
;MADIVGNGNRYDFAIASHVIEHVPNTLGWFRGIHEVLRAGGTFNLAIPDKRYTFDVNCPVSTIGQLIEADLLGYSKPSIRQMVDHCVHIAKIEPGDIWKNQIDPKGLAPYNGEFALWIAETQAKQIAQEGQYFDSHCWIYTPQSFLSLIRQAVLLERFDFEITNFLNTEPDEFEFFVSLRKSTDPASREALKMRQITAIDTFKRSIEHQQYRAALTAGHG
;
A
#
# COMPACT_ATOMS: atom_id res chain seq x y z
N MET A 1 0.76 15.78 -10.69
CA MET A 1 -0.70 15.51 -10.76
C MET A 1 -1.45 16.77 -11.18
N ALA A 2 -1.27 17.89 -10.48
CA ALA A 2 -1.83 19.19 -10.90
C ALA A 2 -1.50 19.57 -12.35
N ASP A 3 -0.31 19.23 -12.85
CA ASP A 3 0.07 19.49 -14.25
C ASP A 3 -0.77 18.72 -15.29
N ILE A 4 -1.38 17.60 -14.88
CA ILE A 4 -2.20 16.73 -15.75
C ILE A 4 -3.68 17.11 -15.66
N VAL A 5 -4.17 17.44 -14.45
CA VAL A 5 -5.60 17.69 -14.21
C VAL A 5 -5.97 19.18 -14.08
N GLY A 6 -4.98 20.07 -14.26
CA GLY A 6 -5.09 21.52 -14.10
C GLY A 6 -5.03 21.99 -12.63
N ASN A 7 -5.14 23.32 -12.41
CA ASN A 7 -4.93 23.96 -11.09
C ASN A 7 -5.48 23.16 -9.89
N GLY A 8 -4.74 23.18 -8.77
CA GLY A 8 -5.11 22.47 -7.55
C GLY A 8 -6.43 22.92 -6.90
N ASN A 9 -6.85 22.20 -5.85
CA ASN A 9 -8.07 22.45 -5.06
C ASN A 9 -9.41 22.39 -5.82
N ARG A 10 -9.54 21.53 -6.83
CA ARG A 10 -10.75 21.44 -7.66
C ARG A 10 -11.67 20.28 -7.29
N TYR A 11 -11.12 19.22 -6.71
CA TYR A 11 -11.86 17.97 -6.53
C TYR A 11 -12.31 17.78 -5.08
N ASP A 12 -13.54 17.28 -4.96
CA ASP A 12 -14.18 17.01 -3.67
C ASP A 12 -13.76 15.66 -3.09
N PHE A 13 -13.47 14.71 -3.98
CA PHE A 13 -13.04 13.37 -3.62
C PHE A 13 -12.12 12.77 -4.70
N ALA A 14 -11.33 11.80 -4.28
CA ALA A 14 -10.60 10.88 -5.13
C ALA A 14 -10.88 9.44 -4.63
N ILE A 15 -10.89 8.48 -5.55
CA ILE A 15 -11.08 7.06 -5.25
C ILE A 15 -10.04 6.27 -6.03
N ALA A 16 -9.39 5.31 -5.38
CA ALA A 16 -8.45 4.40 -6.00
C ALA A 16 -8.65 2.99 -5.42
N SER A 17 -8.94 2.02 -6.27
CA SER A 17 -9.07 0.61 -5.90
C SER A 17 -8.07 -0.17 -6.72
N HIS A 18 -7.18 -0.89 -6.03
CA HIS A 18 -6.08 -1.65 -6.66
C HIS A 18 -5.13 -0.80 -7.53
N VAL A 19 -4.85 0.43 -7.10
CA VAL A 19 -3.94 1.34 -7.81
C VAL A 19 -2.65 1.55 -7.04
N ILE A 20 -2.72 1.67 -5.71
CA ILE A 20 -1.58 2.09 -4.89
C ILE A 20 -0.38 1.15 -5.06
N GLU A 21 -0.62 -0.14 -5.17
CA GLU A 21 0.39 -1.18 -5.39
C GLU A 21 1.09 -1.03 -6.73
N HIS A 22 0.47 -0.41 -7.75
CA HIS A 22 1.09 -0.16 -9.07
C HIS A 22 1.76 1.22 -9.18
N VAL A 23 1.58 2.10 -8.20
CA VAL A 23 2.15 3.46 -8.23
C VAL A 23 3.59 3.42 -7.74
N PRO A 24 4.62 3.67 -8.57
CA PRO A 24 6.01 3.43 -8.19
C PRO A 24 6.57 4.43 -7.17
N ASN A 25 5.96 5.61 -7.02
CA ASN A 25 6.25 6.59 -5.96
C ASN A 25 4.96 6.98 -5.21
N THR A 26 4.62 6.20 -4.18
CA THR A 26 3.40 6.39 -3.40
C THR A 26 3.39 7.67 -2.57
N LEU A 27 4.52 8.11 -2.02
CA LEU A 27 4.57 9.37 -1.25
C LEU A 27 4.35 10.58 -2.16
N GLY A 28 4.98 10.59 -3.33
CA GLY A 28 4.74 11.61 -4.36
C GLY A 28 3.31 11.61 -4.86
N TRP A 29 2.72 10.43 -5.05
CA TRP A 29 1.32 10.30 -5.44
C TRP A 29 0.35 10.84 -4.39
N PHE A 30 0.55 10.54 -3.11
CA PHE A 30 -0.24 11.13 -2.03
C PHE A 30 -0.16 12.66 -2.05
N ARG A 31 1.04 13.25 -2.18
CA ARG A 31 1.18 14.71 -2.28
C ARG A 31 0.45 15.27 -3.49
N GLY A 32 0.57 14.62 -4.65
CA GLY A 32 -0.13 15.01 -5.87
C GLY A 32 -1.66 14.96 -5.75
N ILE A 33 -2.21 13.92 -5.11
CA ILE A 33 -3.66 13.84 -4.84
C ILE A 33 -4.07 14.92 -3.83
N HIS A 34 -3.27 15.14 -2.79
CA HIS A 34 -3.53 16.17 -1.78
C HIS A 34 -3.59 17.58 -2.39
N GLU A 35 -2.72 17.90 -3.34
CA GLU A 35 -2.70 19.20 -4.04
C GLU A 35 -3.97 19.48 -4.84
N VAL A 36 -4.56 18.46 -5.47
CA VAL A 36 -5.71 18.63 -6.36
C VAL A 36 -7.05 18.60 -5.61
N LEU A 37 -7.08 18.03 -4.42
CA LEU A 37 -8.26 18.03 -3.55
C LEU A 37 -8.48 19.38 -2.88
N ARG A 38 -9.73 19.81 -2.74
CA ARG A 38 -10.10 20.97 -1.91
C ARG A 38 -9.88 20.66 -0.42
N ALA A 39 -9.84 21.70 0.41
CA ALA A 39 -9.88 21.56 1.86
C ALA A 39 -11.12 20.74 2.28
N GLY A 40 -10.92 19.72 3.12
CA GLY A 40 -11.98 18.77 3.51
C GLY A 40 -12.29 17.69 2.47
N GLY A 41 -11.67 17.75 1.28
CA GLY A 41 -11.80 16.70 0.28
C GLY A 41 -11.22 15.36 0.76
N THR A 42 -11.80 14.27 0.26
CA THR A 42 -11.47 12.91 0.72
C THR A 42 -10.74 12.10 -0.33
N PHE A 43 -9.92 11.17 0.11
CA PHE A 43 -9.28 10.19 -0.77
C PHE A 43 -9.50 8.78 -0.20
N ASN A 44 -10.26 7.96 -0.93
CA ASN A 44 -10.63 6.63 -0.48
C ASN A 44 -9.85 5.57 -1.26
N LEU A 45 -9.29 4.61 -0.54
CA LEU A 45 -8.44 3.56 -1.06
C LEU A 45 -9.01 2.20 -0.72
N ALA A 46 -9.02 1.31 -1.71
CA ALA A 46 -9.15 -0.14 -1.53
C ALA A 46 -7.78 -0.76 -1.85
N ILE A 47 -7.18 -1.42 -0.87
CA ILE A 47 -5.77 -1.84 -0.89
C ILE A 47 -5.70 -3.36 -0.69
N PRO A 48 -5.03 -4.11 -1.58
CA PRO A 48 -4.84 -5.53 -1.37
C PRO A 48 -4.08 -5.82 -0.07
N ASP A 49 -4.59 -6.78 0.69
CA ASP A 49 -3.88 -7.39 1.80
C ASP A 49 -3.11 -8.59 1.30
N LYS A 50 -1.79 -8.48 1.27
CA LYS A 50 -0.89 -9.53 0.77
C LYS A 50 -1.19 -10.92 1.35
N ARG A 51 -1.76 -10.99 2.56
CA ARG A 51 -2.05 -12.25 3.26
C ARG A 51 -3.06 -13.10 2.50
N TYR A 52 -3.86 -12.49 1.64
CA TYR A 52 -4.99 -13.10 0.96
C TYR A 52 -4.93 -12.92 -0.57
N THR A 53 -3.77 -12.52 -1.11
CA THR A 53 -3.51 -12.41 -2.54
C THR A 53 -2.30 -13.26 -2.96
N PHE A 54 -1.96 -13.26 -4.25
CA PHE A 54 -0.73 -13.87 -4.76
C PHE A 54 0.55 -13.22 -4.22
N ASP A 55 0.47 -12.05 -3.57
CA ASP A 55 1.61 -11.39 -2.90
C ASP A 55 2.02 -12.05 -1.58
N VAL A 56 1.42 -13.19 -1.22
CA VAL A 56 1.57 -13.81 0.09
C VAL A 56 3.02 -14.14 0.46
N ASN A 57 3.86 -14.39 -0.54
CA ASN A 57 5.30 -14.66 -0.38
C ASN A 57 6.19 -13.43 -0.59
N CYS A 58 5.64 -12.30 -1.05
CA CYS A 58 6.37 -11.04 -1.17
C CYS A 58 6.68 -10.46 0.21
N PRO A 59 7.87 -9.87 0.43
CA PRO A 59 8.16 -9.15 1.66
C PRO A 59 7.30 -7.88 1.76
N VAL A 60 6.91 -7.49 2.98
CA VAL A 60 6.23 -6.20 3.20
C VAL A 60 7.17 -5.04 2.86
N SER A 61 6.61 -3.96 2.30
CA SER A 61 7.38 -2.77 1.97
C SER A 61 7.96 -2.09 3.22
N THR A 62 9.08 -1.39 3.04
CA THR A 62 9.78 -0.68 4.12
C THR A 62 9.80 0.83 3.89
N ILE A 63 9.99 1.61 4.97
CA ILE A 63 10.05 3.07 4.86
C ILE A 63 11.24 3.53 4.01
N GLY A 64 12.37 2.82 4.06
CA GLY A 64 13.55 3.12 3.26
C GLY A 64 13.26 3.05 1.76
N GLN A 65 12.52 2.03 1.33
CA GLN A 65 12.09 1.87 -0.06
C GLN A 65 11.14 2.99 -0.51
N LEU A 66 10.20 3.41 0.36
CA LEU A 66 9.29 4.53 0.06
C LEU A 66 10.05 5.86 -0.06
N ILE A 67 11.03 6.10 0.83
CA ILE A 67 11.87 7.31 0.79
C ILE A 67 12.73 7.32 -0.47
N GLU A 68 13.36 6.19 -0.81
CA GLU A 68 14.18 6.06 -2.03
C GLU A 68 13.36 6.38 -3.28
N ALA A 69 12.19 5.75 -3.45
CA ALA A 69 11.33 5.97 -4.59
C ALA A 69 10.87 7.43 -4.71
N ASP A 70 10.68 8.10 -3.57
CA ASP A 70 10.29 9.50 -3.55
C ASP A 70 11.44 10.46 -3.87
N LEU A 71 12.62 10.27 -3.26
CA LEU A 71 13.79 11.10 -3.50
C LEU A 71 14.33 10.95 -4.93
N LEU A 72 14.24 9.75 -5.50
CA LEU A 72 14.63 9.47 -6.88
C LEU A 72 13.50 9.73 -7.88
N GLY A 73 12.32 10.13 -7.42
CA GLY A 73 11.20 10.53 -8.27
C GLY A 73 10.73 9.43 -9.22
N TYR A 74 10.54 8.20 -8.72
CA TYR A 74 10.15 7.07 -9.56
C TYR A 74 8.86 7.35 -10.33
N SER A 75 8.92 7.24 -11.65
CA SER A 75 7.79 7.40 -12.58
C SER A 75 7.35 6.09 -13.22
N LYS A 76 8.13 5.01 -13.03
CA LYS A 76 7.85 3.63 -13.43
C LYS A 76 8.38 2.67 -12.36
N PRO A 77 7.87 1.42 -12.27
CA PRO A 77 8.44 0.42 -11.38
C PRO A 77 9.94 0.31 -11.57
N SER A 78 10.68 0.35 -10.46
CA SER A 78 12.14 0.18 -10.50
C SER A 78 12.51 -1.28 -10.75
N ILE A 79 13.78 -1.53 -11.10
CA ILE A 79 14.31 -2.89 -11.22
C ILE A 79 14.04 -3.68 -9.94
N ARG A 80 14.28 -3.09 -8.77
CA ARG A 80 14.02 -3.72 -7.47
C ARG A 80 12.54 -4.07 -7.31
N GLN A 81 11.64 -3.12 -7.55
CA GLN A 81 10.19 -3.35 -7.42
C GLN A 81 9.70 -4.47 -8.34
N MET A 82 10.13 -4.46 -9.60
CA MET A 82 9.75 -5.50 -10.57
C MET A 82 10.34 -6.86 -10.20
N VAL A 83 11.64 -6.94 -9.87
CA VAL A 83 12.30 -8.21 -9.52
C VAL A 83 11.69 -8.82 -8.26
N ASP A 84 11.54 -8.03 -7.19
CA ASP A 84 10.96 -8.49 -5.92
C ASP A 84 9.55 -9.06 -6.15
N HIS A 85 8.73 -8.39 -6.96
CA HIS A 85 7.39 -8.87 -7.32
C HIS A 85 7.47 -10.16 -8.15
N CYS A 86 8.17 -10.15 -9.29
CA CYS A 86 8.25 -11.28 -10.21
C CYS A 86 8.76 -12.57 -9.56
N VAL A 87 9.73 -12.47 -8.64
CA VAL A 87 10.33 -13.63 -7.96
C VAL A 87 9.42 -14.19 -6.86
N HIS A 88 8.69 -13.32 -6.16
CA HIS A 88 8.00 -13.72 -4.93
C HIS A 88 6.50 -13.97 -5.08
N ILE A 89 5.84 -13.56 -6.17
CA ILE A 89 4.40 -13.86 -6.32
C ILE A 89 4.14 -15.36 -6.32
N ALA A 90 3.09 -15.78 -5.65
CA ALA A 90 2.70 -17.18 -5.47
C ALA A 90 1.70 -17.63 -6.55
N LYS A 91 1.70 -18.92 -6.88
CA LYS A 91 0.71 -19.51 -7.78
C LYS A 91 -0.62 -19.78 -7.06
N ILE A 92 -1.39 -18.73 -6.81
CA ILE A 92 -2.69 -18.79 -6.14
C ILE A 92 -3.61 -17.67 -6.60
N GLU A 93 -4.91 -17.95 -6.69
CA GLU A 93 -5.91 -16.93 -6.97
C GLU A 93 -6.34 -16.22 -5.66
N PRO A 94 -6.59 -14.90 -5.70
CA PRO A 94 -7.18 -14.19 -4.57
C PRO A 94 -8.48 -14.88 -4.11
N GLY A 95 -8.61 -15.10 -2.79
CA GLY A 95 -9.76 -15.80 -2.19
C GLY A 95 -9.61 -17.32 -2.02
N ASP A 96 -8.74 -18.00 -2.77
CA ASP A 96 -8.47 -19.43 -2.54
C ASP A 96 -7.76 -19.69 -1.21
N ILE A 97 -7.06 -18.67 -0.69
CA ILE A 97 -6.40 -18.68 0.62
C ILE A 97 -7.43 -18.91 1.74
N TRP A 98 -8.62 -18.31 1.65
CA TRP A 98 -9.69 -18.49 2.64
C TRP A 98 -10.32 -19.88 2.55
N LYS A 99 -10.59 -20.36 1.34
CA LYS A 99 -11.36 -21.59 1.11
C LYS A 99 -10.63 -22.85 1.54
N ASN A 100 -9.31 -22.87 1.36
CA ASN A 100 -8.56 -24.12 1.36
C ASN A 100 -7.60 -24.26 2.55
N GLN A 101 -7.61 -23.33 3.53
CA GLN A 101 -6.65 -23.29 4.64
C GLN A 101 -5.21 -23.54 4.19
N ILE A 102 -4.84 -22.94 3.04
CA ILE A 102 -3.55 -23.18 2.40
C ILE A 102 -2.46 -22.59 3.29
N ASP A 103 -1.44 -23.38 3.64
CA ASP A 103 -0.21 -22.83 4.23
C ASP A 103 0.53 -22.03 3.15
N PRO A 104 0.60 -20.69 3.28
CA PRO A 104 1.23 -19.88 2.25
C PRO A 104 2.72 -20.20 2.07
N LYS A 105 3.38 -20.71 3.11
CA LYS A 105 4.80 -21.09 3.05
C LYS A 105 5.08 -22.24 2.10
N GLY A 106 4.06 -23.03 1.74
CA GLY A 106 4.17 -24.14 0.80
C GLY A 106 3.91 -23.75 -0.66
N LEU A 107 3.51 -22.52 -0.95
CA LEU A 107 3.17 -22.10 -2.31
C LEU A 107 4.41 -21.84 -3.15
N ALA A 108 4.50 -22.54 -4.28
CA ALA A 108 5.52 -22.27 -5.28
C ALA A 108 5.33 -20.87 -5.90
N PRO A 109 6.43 -20.23 -6.34
CA PRO A 109 6.34 -19.02 -7.14
C PRO A 109 5.46 -19.22 -8.37
N TYR A 110 4.75 -18.17 -8.82
CA TYR A 110 3.85 -18.21 -9.98
C TYR A 110 4.54 -18.76 -11.23
N ASN A 111 5.78 -18.29 -11.47
CA ASN A 111 6.61 -18.72 -12.60
C ASN A 111 7.53 -19.91 -12.27
N GLY A 112 7.40 -20.53 -11.09
CA GLY A 112 8.24 -21.63 -10.64
C GLY A 112 9.74 -21.32 -10.70
N GLU A 113 10.54 -22.28 -11.16
CA GLU A 113 11.99 -22.15 -11.29
C GLU A 113 12.43 -21.08 -12.32
N PHE A 114 11.54 -20.71 -13.26
CA PHE A 114 11.84 -19.69 -14.27
C PHE A 114 11.75 -18.26 -13.73
N ALA A 115 11.21 -18.05 -12.52
CA ALA A 115 10.98 -16.72 -11.97
C ALA A 115 12.25 -15.85 -11.95
N LEU A 116 13.40 -16.44 -11.56
CA LEU A 116 14.68 -15.74 -11.54
C LEU A 116 15.18 -15.35 -12.93
N TRP A 117 15.05 -16.26 -13.91
CA TRP A 117 15.46 -15.99 -15.29
C TRP A 117 14.59 -14.90 -15.93
N ILE A 118 13.28 -14.93 -15.69
CA ILE A 118 12.35 -13.89 -16.15
C ILE A 118 12.70 -12.55 -15.50
N ALA A 119 12.87 -12.52 -14.18
CA ALA A 119 13.22 -11.30 -13.44
C ALA A 119 14.54 -10.69 -13.91
N GLU A 120 15.58 -11.51 -14.12
CA GLU A 120 16.87 -11.02 -14.64
C GLU A 120 16.75 -10.48 -16.08
N THR A 121 15.96 -11.15 -16.92
CA THR A 121 15.71 -10.72 -18.30
C THR A 121 15.00 -9.36 -18.33
N GLN A 122 13.92 -9.22 -17.56
CA GLN A 122 13.18 -7.96 -17.45
C GLN A 122 14.04 -6.86 -16.82
N ALA A 123 14.87 -7.18 -15.82
CA ALA A 123 15.78 -6.22 -15.20
C ALA A 123 16.76 -5.63 -16.22
N LYS A 124 17.31 -6.46 -17.11
CA LYS A 124 18.18 -6.01 -18.21
C LYS A 124 17.42 -5.11 -19.18
N GLN A 125 16.19 -5.46 -19.54
CA GLN A 125 15.34 -4.64 -20.43
C GLN A 125 14.99 -3.28 -19.81
N ILE A 126 14.67 -3.23 -18.50
CA ILE A 126 14.45 -1.96 -17.79
C ILE A 126 15.73 -1.11 -17.82
N ALA A 127 16.89 -1.71 -17.53
CA ALA A 127 18.16 -1.00 -17.42
C ALA A 127 18.67 -0.47 -18.76
N GLN A 128 18.52 -1.24 -19.84
CA GLN A 128 19.11 -0.95 -21.14
C GLN A 128 18.16 -0.18 -22.05
N GLU A 129 16.87 -0.55 -22.05
CA GLU A 129 15.88 -0.05 -23.00
C GLU A 129 14.87 0.89 -22.32
N GLY A 130 14.89 0.96 -20.99
CA GLY A 130 13.92 1.72 -20.24
C GLY A 130 12.51 1.13 -20.30
N GLN A 131 12.37 -0.15 -20.66
CA GLN A 131 11.08 -0.84 -20.82
C GLN A 131 10.25 -0.76 -19.53
N TYR A 132 8.93 -0.67 -19.70
CA TYR A 132 7.96 -0.71 -18.60
C TYR A 132 7.48 -2.15 -18.39
N PHE A 133 7.54 -2.60 -17.14
CA PHE A 133 6.90 -3.83 -16.69
C PHE A 133 6.00 -3.49 -15.52
N ASP A 134 4.71 -3.80 -15.66
CA ASP A 134 3.76 -3.61 -14.58
C ASP A 134 4.07 -4.57 -13.42
N SER A 135 3.96 -4.09 -12.20
CA SER A 135 4.30 -4.85 -10.99
C SER A 135 3.68 -4.23 -9.75
N HIS A 136 3.36 -5.06 -8.75
CA HIS A 136 3.07 -4.57 -7.41
C HIS A 136 4.37 -4.03 -6.79
N CYS A 137 4.53 -2.72 -6.90
CA CYS A 137 5.60 -1.91 -6.33
C CYS A 137 5.60 -1.92 -4.80
N TRP A 138 4.42 -2.12 -4.19
CA TRP A 138 4.24 -2.07 -2.76
C TRP A 138 3.33 -3.17 -2.25
N ILE A 139 3.71 -3.71 -1.09
CA ILE A 139 3.13 -4.91 -0.52
C ILE A 139 2.78 -4.61 0.93
N TYR A 140 1.49 -4.71 1.25
CA TYR A 140 0.95 -4.30 2.53
C TYR A 140 0.16 -5.41 3.22
N THR A 141 0.24 -5.40 4.55
CA THR A 141 -0.86 -5.81 5.41
C THR A 141 -1.49 -4.54 5.98
N PRO A 142 -2.72 -4.60 6.52
CA PRO A 142 -3.33 -3.46 7.21
C PRO A 142 -2.40 -2.83 8.27
N GLN A 143 -1.74 -3.65 9.08
CA GLN A 143 -0.84 -3.21 10.13
C GLN A 143 0.48 -2.64 9.59
N SER A 144 1.04 -3.23 8.52
CA SER A 144 2.27 -2.70 7.92
C SER A 144 2.02 -1.37 7.21
N PHE A 145 0.88 -1.22 6.53
CA PHE A 145 0.46 0.05 5.93
C PHE A 145 0.37 1.17 6.98
N LEU A 146 -0.40 0.97 8.05
CA LEU A 146 -0.51 1.95 9.13
C LEU A 146 0.85 2.30 9.74
N SER A 147 1.72 1.30 9.91
CA SER A 147 3.07 1.52 10.44
C SER A 147 3.95 2.33 9.50
N LEU A 148 3.84 2.14 8.18
CA LEU A 148 4.56 2.94 7.17
C LEU A 148 4.02 4.37 7.12
N ILE A 149 2.70 4.56 7.10
CA ILE A 149 2.10 5.89 7.10
C ILE A 149 2.49 6.65 8.38
N ARG A 150 2.52 5.98 9.54
CA ARG A 150 3.00 6.59 10.79
C ARG A 150 4.44 7.09 10.68
N GLN A 151 5.32 6.29 10.08
CA GLN A 151 6.72 6.67 9.85
C GLN A 151 6.80 7.85 8.87
N ALA A 152 6.03 7.84 7.79
CA ALA A 152 5.94 8.94 6.84
C ALA A 152 5.44 10.24 7.50
N VAL A 153 4.47 10.16 8.42
CA VAL A 153 4.00 11.29 9.23
C VAL A 153 5.09 11.82 10.15
N LEU A 154 5.84 10.95 10.84
CA LEU A 154 6.95 11.36 11.70
C LEU A 154 8.03 12.13 10.95
N LEU A 155 8.25 11.75 9.69
CA LEU A 155 9.17 12.37 8.73
C LEU A 155 8.56 13.54 7.96
N GLU A 156 7.29 13.89 8.22
CA GLU A 156 6.56 15.00 7.58
C GLU A 156 6.41 14.84 6.05
N ARG A 157 6.28 13.59 5.60
CA ARG A 157 6.13 13.22 4.17
C ARG A 157 4.71 12.79 3.80
N PHE A 158 3.74 13.02 4.68
CA PHE A 158 2.34 12.64 4.51
C PHE A 158 1.40 13.71 5.10
N ASP A 159 0.55 14.30 4.25
CA ASP A 159 -0.26 15.48 4.60
C ASP A 159 -1.74 15.17 4.88
N PHE A 160 -2.18 13.94 4.64
CA PHE A 160 -3.57 13.55 4.90
C PHE A 160 -3.83 13.16 6.36
N GLU A 161 -5.05 13.38 6.82
CA GLU A 161 -5.57 12.76 8.04
C GLU A 161 -6.24 11.42 7.69
N ILE A 162 -5.94 10.36 8.45
CA ILE A 162 -6.71 9.10 8.34
C ILE A 162 -8.00 9.28 9.14
N THR A 163 -9.14 9.22 8.44
CA THR A 163 -10.47 9.43 9.04
C THR A 163 -11.23 8.13 9.25
N ASN A 164 -10.97 7.12 8.42
CA ASN A 164 -11.52 5.78 8.59
C ASN A 164 -10.49 4.73 8.15
N PHE A 165 -10.56 3.57 8.78
CA PHE A 165 -9.75 2.41 8.44
C PHE A 165 -10.56 1.14 8.71
N LEU A 166 -10.84 0.38 7.65
CA LEU A 166 -11.53 -0.90 7.74
C LEU A 166 -10.50 -1.99 7.46
N ASN A 167 -10.38 -2.94 8.38
CA ASN A 167 -9.47 -4.08 8.24
C ASN A 167 -10.01 -5.06 7.18
N THR A 168 -9.18 -6.00 6.75
CA THR A 168 -9.61 -7.09 5.88
C THR A 168 -10.57 -8.00 6.65
N GLU A 169 -11.80 -8.13 6.16
CA GLU A 169 -12.84 -9.00 6.73
C GLU A 169 -12.67 -10.46 6.26
N PRO A 170 -13.29 -11.44 6.94
CA PRO A 170 -13.32 -12.82 6.47
C PRO A 170 -13.87 -12.92 5.04
N ASP A 171 -13.31 -13.82 4.25
CA ASP A 171 -13.62 -14.03 2.82
C ASP A 171 -13.27 -12.86 1.87
N GLU A 172 -12.72 -11.77 2.40
CA GLU A 172 -12.23 -10.61 1.63
C GLU A 172 -10.70 -10.61 1.51
N PHE A 173 -10.15 -9.92 0.51
CA PHE A 173 -8.69 -9.86 0.28
C PHE A 173 -8.11 -8.45 0.30
N GLU A 174 -8.91 -7.46 0.65
CA GLU A 174 -8.52 -6.06 0.67
C GLU A 174 -9.00 -5.34 1.94
N PHE A 175 -8.36 -4.22 2.24
CA PHE A 175 -8.70 -3.33 3.34
C PHE A 175 -8.90 -1.91 2.82
N PHE A 176 -9.65 -1.11 3.57
CA PHE A 176 -10.09 0.21 3.11
C PHE A 176 -9.56 1.33 3.98
N VAL A 177 -9.15 2.43 3.35
CA VAL A 177 -8.63 3.62 4.03
C VAL A 177 -9.33 4.86 3.49
N SER A 178 -9.87 5.68 4.39
CA SER A 178 -10.40 7.00 4.03
C SER A 178 -9.48 8.09 4.58
N LEU A 179 -8.89 8.84 3.67
CA LEU A 179 -8.02 9.98 3.93
C LEU A 179 -8.77 11.28 3.73
N ARG A 180 -8.39 12.33 4.45
CA ARG A 180 -8.97 13.67 4.30
C ARG A 180 -7.91 14.75 4.33
N LYS A 181 -8.04 15.72 3.44
CA LYS A 181 -7.25 16.96 3.48
C LYS A 181 -7.79 17.87 4.59
N SER A 182 -6.92 18.32 5.50
CA SER A 182 -7.31 19.18 6.62
C SER A 182 -8.06 20.42 6.14
N THR A 183 -9.12 20.80 6.84
CA THR A 183 -9.85 22.07 6.64
C THR A 183 -9.26 23.22 7.44
N ASP A 184 -8.47 22.91 8.46
CA ASP A 184 -7.91 23.86 9.42
C ASP A 184 -6.43 24.11 9.12
N PRO A 185 -5.97 25.38 9.09
CA PRO A 185 -4.55 25.73 9.06
C PRO A 185 -3.87 25.43 10.42
N ALA A 186 -3.97 24.18 10.88
CA ALA A 186 -3.25 23.71 12.05
C ALA A 186 -1.74 23.78 11.79
N SER A 187 -0.94 24.01 12.85
CA SER A 187 0.51 23.90 12.72
C SER A 187 0.91 22.49 12.29
N ARG A 188 2.10 22.36 11.70
CA ARG A 188 2.63 21.06 11.26
C ARG A 188 2.70 20.08 12.43
N GLU A 189 3.10 20.55 13.61
CA GLU A 189 3.17 19.77 14.84
C GLU A 189 1.78 19.31 15.29
N ALA A 190 0.78 20.19 15.24
CA ALA A 190 -0.59 19.85 15.61
C ALA A 190 -1.18 18.79 14.67
N LEU A 191 -1.00 18.94 13.36
CA LEU A 191 -1.42 17.95 12.37
C LEU A 191 -0.75 16.59 12.61
N LYS A 192 0.57 16.58 12.79
CA LYS A 192 1.35 15.37 13.09
C LYS A 192 0.85 14.66 14.34
N MET A 193 0.55 15.39 15.42
CA MET A 193 0.00 14.80 16.65
C MET A 193 -1.39 14.18 16.43
N ARG A 194 -2.28 14.83 15.67
CA ARG A 194 -3.59 14.28 15.30
C ARG A 194 -3.43 13.01 14.47
N GLN A 195 -2.58 13.04 13.44
CA GLN A 195 -2.30 11.90 12.57
C GLN A 195 -1.77 10.69 13.35
N ILE A 196 -0.75 10.88 14.20
CA ILE A 196 -0.17 9.80 15.01
C ILE A 196 -1.23 9.22 15.95
N THR A 197 -2.00 10.06 16.63
CA THR A 197 -3.04 9.61 17.56
C THR A 197 -4.11 8.77 16.85
N ALA A 198 -4.55 9.20 15.66
CA ALA A 198 -5.51 8.46 14.85
C ALA A 198 -4.93 7.10 14.42
N ILE A 199 -3.71 7.09 13.88
CA ILE A 199 -3.05 5.87 13.43
C ILE A 199 -2.86 4.87 14.58
N ASP A 200 -2.35 5.33 15.73
CA ASP A 200 -2.14 4.47 16.90
C ASP A 200 -3.46 3.93 17.46
N THR A 201 -4.57 4.65 17.28
CA THR A 201 -5.91 4.17 17.62
C THR A 201 -6.38 3.06 16.67
N PHE A 202 -6.23 3.24 15.36
CA PHE A 202 -6.58 2.20 14.38
C PHE A 202 -5.72 0.94 14.54
N LYS A 203 -4.41 1.08 14.78
CA LYS A 203 -3.52 -0.06 15.05
C LYS A 203 -3.99 -0.90 16.24
N ARG A 204 -4.30 -0.25 17.37
CA ARG A 204 -4.83 -0.93 18.56
C ARG A 204 -6.18 -1.61 18.31
N SER A 205 -7.04 -0.98 17.50
CA SER A 205 -8.33 -1.57 17.13
C SER A 205 -8.16 -2.87 16.33
N ILE A 206 -7.25 -2.90 15.35
CA ILE A 206 -6.94 -4.09 14.55
C ILE A 206 -6.34 -5.20 15.43
N GLU A 207 -5.38 -4.87 16.29
CA GLU A 207 -4.77 -5.83 17.21
C GLU A 207 -5.83 -6.47 18.12
N HIS A 208 -6.77 -5.66 18.63
CA HIS A 208 -7.86 -6.16 19.46
C HIS A 208 -8.83 -7.03 18.66
N GLN A 209 -9.19 -6.68 17.42
CA GLN A 209 -10.01 -7.51 16.55
C GLN A 209 -9.36 -8.89 16.31
N GLN A 210 -8.06 -8.91 16.00
CA GLN A 210 -7.29 -10.14 15.79
C GLN A 210 -7.24 -11.01 17.04
N TYR A 211 -7.00 -10.40 18.21
CA TYR A 211 -7.00 -11.11 19.48
C TYR A 211 -8.35 -11.76 19.79
N ARG A 212 -9.45 -11.05 19.53
CA ARG A 212 -10.82 -11.57 19.73
C ARG A 212 -11.14 -12.72 18.78
N ALA A 213 -10.75 -12.61 17.52
CA ALA A 213 -10.93 -13.67 16.53
C ALA A 213 -10.16 -14.95 16.91
N ALA A 214 -8.92 -14.81 17.40
CA ALA A 214 -8.12 -15.94 17.85
C ALA A 214 -8.76 -16.68 19.06
N LEU A 215 -9.32 -15.94 20.01
CA LEU A 215 -10.03 -16.54 21.16
C LEU A 215 -11.29 -17.31 20.75
N THR A 216 -12.02 -16.82 19.75
CA THR A 216 -13.23 -17.49 19.25
C THR A 216 -12.90 -18.73 18.42
N ALA A 217 -11.81 -18.71 17.65
CA ALA A 217 -11.34 -19.87 16.89
C ALA A 217 -10.76 -20.98 17.77
N GLY A 218 -10.18 -20.67 18.93
CA GLY A 218 -9.59 -21.64 19.87
C GLY A 218 -10.59 -22.37 20.78
N HIS A 219 -11.90 -22.18 20.61
CA HIS A 219 -12.97 -22.85 21.37
C HIS A 219 -13.91 -23.68 20.47
N GLY A 220 -13.50 -23.94 19.22
CA GLY A 220 -14.22 -24.75 18.24
C GLY A 220 -13.58 -26.10 17.98
#